data_AF-A0A6P0L0W2-F1
#
_entry.id   AF-A0A6P0L0W2-F1
#
_cell.length_a   1.000
_cell.length_b   1.000
_cell.length_c   1.000
_cell.angle_alpha   90.00
_cell.angle_beta   90.00
_cell.angle_gamma   90.00
#
_symmetry.space_group_name_H-M   'P 1'
#
loop_
_entity.id
_entity.type
_entity.pdbx_description
1 polymer ?
#
loop_
_entity_poly.entity_id
_entity_poly.type
_entity_poly.pdbx_seq_one_letter_code
_entity_poly.pdbx_strand_id
1 'polypeptide(L)'
;MISDAQLLVLPYFLKSKLEVFSREDLQDLDQTLADLQHNPPENVEEIIKDWFKARLTIRDEFRKFYDICRKELGKVPPTEPIQPDRLNNWFQELREQVKDKLKSESNQKNTHDL
;
A
#
# COMPACT_ATOMS: atom_id res chain seq x y z
N MET A 1 -10.44 10.34 -6.77
CA MET A 1 -9.49 9.93 -7.82
C MET A 1 -8.11 9.80 -7.18
N ILE A 2 -7.30 8.82 -7.59
CA ILE A 2 -5.87 8.77 -7.22
C ILE A 2 -5.06 9.14 -8.45
N SER A 3 -4.27 10.19 -8.36
CA SER A 3 -3.46 10.77 -9.44
C SER A 3 -2.01 11.00 -9.02
N ASP A 4 -1.74 11.00 -7.71
CA ASP A 4 -0.38 11.07 -7.19
C ASP A 4 0.44 9.86 -7.65
N ALA A 5 1.45 10.11 -8.50
CA ALA A 5 2.29 9.08 -9.08
C ALA A 5 3.03 8.23 -8.04
N GLN A 6 3.32 8.78 -6.85
CA GLN A 6 3.91 8.01 -5.77
C GLN A 6 2.88 7.04 -5.19
N LEU A 7 1.64 7.47 -4.95
CA LEU A 7 0.58 6.58 -4.45
C LEU A 7 0.22 5.47 -5.44
N LEU A 8 0.30 5.74 -6.74
CA LEU A 8 0.04 4.75 -7.77
C LEU A 8 1.03 3.58 -7.77
N VAL A 9 2.24 3.76 -7.20
CA VAL A 9 3.20 2.66 -7.03
C VAL A 9 3.02 1.87 -5.73
N LEU A 10 2.04 2.23 -4.89
CA LEU A 10 1.75 1.53 -3.62
C LEU A 10 1.55 0.01 -3.78
N PRO A 11 0.79 -0.51 -4.76
CA PRO A 11 0.66 -1.95 -4.94
C PRO A 11 2.01 -2.64 -5.17
N TYR A 12 2.92 -2.02 -5.93
CA TYR A 12 4.26 -2.56 -6.17
C TYR A 12 5.12 -2.50 -4.91
N PHE A 13 5.01 -1.42 -4.13
CA PHE A 13 5.73 -1.31 -2.87
C PHE A 13 5.28 -2.38 -1.87
N LEU A 14 3.96 -2.61 -1.73
CA LEU A 14 3.41 -3.68 -0.90
C LEU A 14 3.80 -5.07 -1.40
N LYS A 15 4.09 -5.24 -2.69
CA LYS A 15 4.57 -6.53 -3.21
C LYS A 15 6.07 -6.73 -3.01
N SER A 16 6.87 -5.67 -3.10
CA SER A 16 8.33 -5.73 -3.19
C SER A 16 9.08 -5.39 -1.90
N LYS A 17 8.45 -4.68 -0.96
CA LYS A 17 9.08 -4.14 0.26
C LYS A 17 8.30 -4.50 1.52
N LEU A 18 7.83 -5.74 1.58
CA LEU A 18 7.04 -6.27 2.70
C LEU A 18 7.81 -6.27 4.01
N GLU A 19 9.13 -6.44 3.96
CA GLU A 19 10.01 -6.42 5.12
C GLU A 19 10.02 -5.09 5.88
N VAL A 20 9.53 -4.02 5.26
CA VAL A 20 9.45 -2.68 5.85
C VAL A 20 8.24 -2.54 6.78
N PHE A 21 7.23 -3.39 6.63
CA PHE A 21 6.00 -3.31 7.40
C PHE A 21 6.04 -4.27 8.59
N SER A 22 5.65 -3.80 9.77
CA SER A 22 5.28 -4.69 10.86
C SER A 22 3.88 -5.27 10.64
N ARG A 23 3.54 -6.32 11.39
CA ARG A 23 2.17 -6.86 11.39
C ARG A 23 1.15 -5.79 11.79
N GLU A 24 1.46 -4.95 12.77
CA GLU A 24 0.58 -3.87 13.24
C GLU A 24 0.36 -2.82 12.15
N ASP A 25 1.41 -2.48 11.39
CA ASP A 25 1.29 -1.58 10.24
C ASP A 25 0.38 -2.16 9.16
N LEU A 26 0.52 -3.46 8.86
CA LEU A 26 -0.34 -4.13 7.87
C LEU A 26 -1.80 -4.20 8.33
N GLN A 27 -2.06 -4.41 9.63
CA GLN A 27 -3.42 -4.40 10.17
C GLN A 27 -4.05 -3.01 10.10
N ASP A 28 -3.31 -1.97 10.51
CA ASP A 28 -3.76 -0.58 10.44
C ASP A 28 -3.97 -0.12 8.99
N LEU A 29 -3.13 -0.57 8.06
CA LEU A 29 -3.30 -0.31 6.64
C LEU A 29 -4.55 -1.00 6.08
N ASP A 30 -4.82 -2.27 6.41
CA ASP A 30 -6.06 -2.94 5.96
C ASP A 30 -7.30 -2.21 6.49
N GLN A 31 -7.29 -1.76 7.75
CA GLN A 31 -8.40 -0.99 8.33
C GLN A 31 -8.59 0.36 7.61
N THR A 32 -7.51 1.10 7.40
CA THR A 32 -7.55 2.39 6.68
C THR A 32 -8.10 2.21 5.26
N LEU A 33 -7.64 1.18 4.54
CA LEU A 33 -8.12 0.87 3.19
C LEU A 33 -9.58 0.39 3.20
N ALA A 34 -10.02 -0.32 4.25
CA ALA A 34 -11.42 -0.73 4.41
C ALA A 34 -12.34 0.48 4.53
N ASP A 35 -11.96 1.45 5.35
CA ASP A 35 -12.76 2.66 5.58
C ASP A 35 -12.85 3.49 4.29
N LEU A 36 -11.74 3.65 3.59
CA LEU A 36 -11.68 4.33 2.29
C LEU A 36 -12.48 3.60 1.19
N GLN A 37 -12.51 2.27 1.22
CA GLN A 37 -13.30 1.48 0.28
C GLN A 37 -14.81 1.67 0.50
N HIS A 38 -15.25 1.65 1.76
CA HIS A 38 -16.66 1.72 2.12
C HIS A 38 -17.25 3.13 1.92
N ASN A 39 -16.47 4.18 2.24
CA ASN A 39 -16.92 5.56 2.13
C ASN A 39 -15.76 6.47 1.69
N PRO A 40 -15.38 6.47 0.40
CA PRO A 40 -14.25 7.25 -0.09
C PRO A 40 -14.56 8.76 0.00
N PRO A 41 -13.84 9.54 0.83
CA PRO A 41 -13.99 10.99 0.85
C PRO A 41 -13.33 11.65 -0.37
N GLU A 42 -13.50 12.95 -0.53
CA GLU A 42 -12.85 13.69 -1.64
C GLU A 42 -11.32 13.71 -1.49
N ASN A 43 -10.81 13.70 -0.25
CA ASN A 43 -9.39 13.82 0.10
C ASN A 43 -8.68 12.47 0.34
N VAL A 44 -9.11 11.41 -0.34
CA VAL A 44 -8.54 10.05 -0.19
C VAL A 44 -7.01 10.03 -0.27
N GLU A 45 -6.41 10.75 -1.22
CA GLU A 45 -4.95 10.78 -1.34
C GLU A 45 -4.26 11.34 -0.09
N GLU A 46 -4.85 12.37 0.53
CA GLU A 46 -4.29 12.98 1.73
C GLU A 46 -4.33 12.01 2.89
N ILE A 47 -5.42 11.24 3.04
CA ILE A 47 -5.53 10.22 4.09
C ILE A 47 -4.42 9.18 3.94
N ILE A 48 -4.16 8.69 2.72
CA ILE A 48 -3.07 7.73 2.47
C ILE A 48 -1.71 8.39 2.73
N LYS A 49 -1.51 9.64 2.31
CA LYS A 49 -0.27 10.39 2.56
C LYS A 49 -0.03 10.59 4.06
N ASP A 50 -1.07 10.89 4.83
CA ASP A 50 -1.00 11.09 6.27
C ASP A 50 -0.70 9.78 7.01
N TRP A 51 -1.26 8.67 6.53
CA TRP A 51 -0.91 7.33 7.01
C TRP A 51 0.60 7.06 6.88
N PHE A 52 1.22 7.43 5.74
CA PHE A 52 2.67 7.37 5.58
C PHE A 52 3.40 8.36 6.47
N LYS A 53 2.91 9.60 6.61
CA LYS A 53 3.57 10.62 7.46
C LYS A 53 3.69 10.16 8.91
N ALA A 54 2.70 9.43 9.42
CA ALA A 54 2.72 8.86 10.76
C ALA A 54 3.78 7.75 10.93
N ARG A 55 4.28 7.17 9.82
CA ARG A 55 5.19 6.01 9.81
C ARG A 55 6.48 6.34 9.05
N LEU A 56 7.36 7.08 9.72
CA LEU A 56 8.56 7.68 9.12
C LEU A 56 9.43 6.67 8.35
N THR A 57 9.70 5.50 8.93
CA THR A 57 10.52 4.45 8.28
C THR A 57 9.88 3.97 6.98
N ILE A 58 8.58 3.65 7.00
CA ILE A 58 7.85 3.16 5.83
C ILE A 58 7.79 4.25 4.76
N ARG A 59 7.52 5.49 5.14
CA ARG A 59 7.50 6.65 4.24
C ARG A 59 8.85 6.83 3.53
N ASP A 60 9.95 6.74 4.26
CA ASP A 60 11.27 6.99 3.70
C ASP A 60 11.68 5.87 2.74
N GLU A 61 11.37 4.61 3.07
CA GLU A 61 11.55 3.48 2.15
C GLU A 61 10.63 3.56 0.92
N PHE A 62 9.39 4.02 1.09
CA PHE A 62 8.47 4.21 -0.01
C PHE A 62 8.94 5.31 -0.99
N ARG A 63 9.50 6.40 -0.45
CA ARG A 63 10.12 7.46 -1.26
C ARG A 63 11.33 6.95 -2.04
N LYS A 64 12.22 6.20 -1.39
CA LYS A 64 13.37 5.58 -2.07
C LYS A 64 12.92 4.62 -3.17
N PHE A 65 11.92 3.79 -2.88
CA PHE A 65 11.35 2.86 -3.85
C PHE A 65 10.79 3.60 -5.07
N TYR A 66 10.00 4.64 -4.85
CA TYR A 66 9.47 5.48 -5.93
C TYR A 66 10.58 6.13 -6.76
N ASP A 67 11.61 6.66 -6.12
CA ASP A 67 12.77 7.24 -6.81
C ASP A 67 13.51 6.22 -7.68
N ILE A 68 13.68 4.98 -7.20
CA ILE A 68 14.27 3.87 -7.97
C ILE A 68 13.38 3.51 -9.17
N CYS A 69 12.06 3.35 -8.95
CA CYS A 69 11.09 3.08 -10.03
C CYS A 69 11.12 4.15 -11.11
N ARG A 70 11.25 5.41 -10.71
CA ARG A 70 11.33 6.57 -11.60
C ARG A 70 12.65 6.66 -12.36
N LYS A 71 13.78 6.48 -11.69
CA LYS A 71 15.12 6.72 -12.26
C LYS A 71 15.66 5.53 -13.03
N GLU A 72 15.55 4.34 -12.47
CA GLU A 72 16.32 3.18 -12.94
C GLU A 72 15.49 2.25 -13.82
N LEU A 73 14.20 2.14 -13.53
CA LEU A 73 13.37 1.16 -14.20
C LEU A 73 12.63 1.74 -15.41
N GLY A 74 12.46 3.07 -15.50
CA GLY A 74 11.45 3.65 -16.40
C GLY A 74 10.05 3.07 -16.15
N LYS A 75 9.86 2.42 -14.99
CA LYS A 75 8.67 1.68 -14.54
C LYS A 75 8.01 2.42 -13.38
N VAL A 76 7.91 3.74 -13.47
CA VAL A 76 6.60 4.27 -13.11
C VAL A 76 5.78 3.89 -14.33
N PRO A 77 4.94 2.83 -14.29
CA PRO A 77 4.02 2.65 -15.40
C PRO A 77 3.35 4.00 -15.61
N PRO A 78 2.97 4.39 -16.84
CA PRO A 78 1.90 5.37 -16.99
C PRO A 78 0.67 4.74 -16.34
N THR A 79 0.64 4.80 -15.01
CA THR A 79 -0.42 4.29 -14.19
C THR A 79 -1.39 5.42 -14.33
N GLU A 80 -2.33 5.24 -15.23
CA GLU A 80 -3.39 6.22 -15.40
C GLU A 80 -3.98 6.49 -14.03
N PRO A 81 -4.37 7.74 -13.74
CA PRO A 81 -5.05 8.05 -12.51
C PRO A 81 -6.19 7.06 -12.27
N ILE A 82 -6.28 6.52 -11.06
CA ILE A 82 -7.38 5.65 -10.68
C ILE A 82 -8.63 6.52 -10.63
N GLN A 83 -9.46 6.32 -11.65
CA GLN A 83 -10.75 6.99 -11.80
C GLN A 83 -11.72 6.56 -10.70
N PRO A 84 -12.71 7.41 -10.33
CA PRO A 84 -13.63 7.12 -9.23
C PRO A 84 -14.37 5.77 -9.37
N ASP A 85 -14.73 5.37 -10.59
CA ASP A 85 -15.39 4.10 -10.91
C ASP A 85 -14.50 2.86 -10.67
N ARG A 86 -13.17 3.04 -10.69
CA ARG A 86 -12.18 1.99 -10.40
C ARG A 86 -11.62 2.03 -8.99
N LEU A 87 -11.95 3.07 -8.23
CA LEU A 87 -11.38 3.31 -6.90
C LEU A 87 -11.69 2.17 -5.92
N ASN A 88 -12.93 1.68 -5.92
CA ASN A 88 -13.32 0.54 -5.08
C ASN A 88 -12.50 -0.72 -5.41
N ASN A 89 -12.32 -1.02 -6.70
CA ASN A 89 -11.56 -2.20 -7.13
C ASN A 89 -10.09 -2.09 -6.73
N TRP A 90 -9.50 -0.90 -6.91
CA TRP A 90 -8.12 -0.64 -6.50
C TRP A 90 -7.92 -0.86 -5.00
N PHE A 91 -8.85 -0.39 -4.16
CA PHE A 91 -8.80 -0.66 -2.73
C PHE A 91 -8.98 -2.13 -2.39
N GLN A 92 -9.91 -2.82 -3.05
CA GLN A 92 -10.11 -4.25 -2.84
C GLN A 92 -8.83 -5.04 -3.13
N GLU A 93 -8.17 -4.80 -4.26
CA GLU A 93 -6.92 -5.47 -4.66
C GLU A 93 -5.78 -5.20 -3.67
N LEU A 94 -5.68 -3.96 -3.16
CA LEU A 94 -4.69 -3.61 -2.13
C LEU A 94 -4.94 -4.37 -0.83
N ARG A 95 -6.20 -4.43 -0.39
CA ARG A 95 -6.59 -5.13 0.84
C ARG A 95 -6.35 -6.63 0.73
N GLU A 96 -6.64 -7.23 -0.42
CA GLU A 96 -6.33 -8.65 -0.67
C GLU A 96 -4.84 -8.93 -0.51
N GLN A 97 -3.96 -8.09 -1.06
CA GLN A 97 -2.51 -8.22 -0.89
C GLN A 97 -2.07 -8.12 0.58
N VAL A 98 -2.63 -7.14 1.32
CA VAL A 98 -2.32 -6.96 2.75
C VAL A 98 -2.81 -8.17 3.57
N LYS A 99 -4.02 -8.67 3.31
CA LYS A 99 -4.59 -9.84 4.00
C LYS A 99 -3.83 -11.12 3.71
N ASP A 100 -3.44 -11.35 2.46
CA ASP A 100 -2.65 -12.53 2.09
C ASP A 100 -1.28 -12.53 2.78
N LYS A 101 -0.69 -11.35 2.98
CA LYS A 101 0.53 -11.23 3.77
C LYS A 101 0.30 -11.53 5.25
N LEU A 102 -0.73 -10.94 5.87
CA LEU A 102 -1.07 -11.18 7.28
C LEU A 102 -1.31 -12.67 7.58
N LYS A 103 -1.94 -13.39 6.63
CA LYS A 103 -2.10 -14.85 6.70
C LYS A 103 -0.76 -15.58 6.60
N SER A 104 0.09 -15.17 5.65
CA SER A 104 1.40 -15.79 5.42
C SER A 104 2.33 -15.67 6.65
N GLU A 105 2.33 -14.52 7.33
CA GLU A 105 3.09 -14.34 8.57
C GLU A 105 2.55 -15.16 9.74
N SER A 106 1.24 -15.38 9.78
CA SER A 106 0.60 -16.22 10.81
C SER A 106 0.98 -17.70 10.62
N ASN A 107 1.12 -18.16 9.38
CA ASN A 107 1.55 -19.53 9.09
C ASN A 107 3.05 -19.77 9.33
N GLN A 108 3.92 -18.77 9.16
CA GLN A 108 5.36 -18.93 9.44
C GLN A 108 5.68 -19.01 10.94
N LYS A 109 4.85 -18.43 11.82
CA LYS A 109 5.02 -18.56 13.28
C LYS A 109 4.65 -19.94 13.83
N ASN A 110 3.85 -20.73 13.12
CA ASN A 110 3.45 -22.06 13.57
C ASN A 110 4.46 -23.18 13.24
N THR A 111 5.53 -22.90 12.48
CA THR A 111 6.49 -23.93 12.04
C THR A 111 7.79 -23.94 12.84
N HIS A 112 7.92 -23.12 13.88
CA HIS A 112 9.14 -23.02 14.71
C HIS A 112 8.98 -23.60 16.14
N ASP A 113 7.90 -24.34 16.40
CA ASP A 113 7.57 -24.95 17.70
C ASP A 113 7.36 -26.48 17.61
N LEU A 114 8.19 -27.17 16.82
CA LEU A 114 8.26 -28.64 16.79
C LEU A 114 9.72 -29.13 16.81
#